data_AF-A0A2A5T4F7-F1
#
_entry.id   AF-A0A2A5T4F7-F1
#
_cell.length_a   1.000
_cell.length_b   1.000
_cell.length_c   1.000
_cell.angle_alpha   90.00
_cell.angle_beta   90.00
_cell.angle_gamma   90.00
#
_symmetry.space_group_name_H-M   'P 1'
#
loop_
_entity.id
_entity.type
_entity.pdbx_description
1 polymer ?
#
loop_
_entity_poly.entity_id
_entity_poly.type
_entity_poly.pdbx_seq_one_letter_code
_entity_poly.pdbx_strand_id
1 'polypeptide(L)'
;MALPKKDTNTPIPSPAEFIREANKKPATEKGKRVTLYLPLVTDDELTQLATENNVSKTIILKALLSGFRNMDVNEQNRLLFEAIKNK
;
A
#
# COMPACT_ATOMS: atom_id res chain seq x y z
N MET A 1 -36.66 12.55 -42.61
CA MET A 1 -36.41 12.04 -41.24
C MET A 1 -35.46 13.01 -40.56
N ALA A 2 -35.86 13.61 -39.43
CA ALA A 2 -35.04 14.58 -38.70
C ALA A 2 -34.14 13.85 -37.69
N LEU A 3 -32.85 14.23 -37.64
CA LEU A 3 -31.87 13.69 -36.69
C LEU A 3 -32.10 14.28 -35.29
N PRO A 4 -32.02 13.48 -34.21
CA PRO A 4 -32.20 13.98 -32.85
C PRO A 4 -30.99 14.82 -32.44
N LYS A 5 -31.24 16.02 -31.90
CA LYS A 5 -30.21 16.87 -31.31
C LYS A 5 -29.76 16.22 -30.00
N LYS A 6 -28.50 15.80 -29.95
CA LYS A 6 -27.87 15.25 -28.76
C LYS A 6 -27.61 16.41 -27.79
N ASP A 7 -28.39 16.48 -26.71
CA ASP A 7 -28.13 17.37 -25.57
C ASP A 7 -26.84 16.93 -24.87
N THR A 8 -25.69 17.36 -25.40
CA THR A 8 -24.40 17.26 -24.70
C THR A 8 -24.18 18.56 -23.94
N ASN A 9 -24.87 18.70 -22.81
CA ASN A 9 -24.54 19.71 -21.82
C ASN A 9 -23.84 19.04 -20.63
N THR A 10 -22.67 18.44 -20.89
CA THR A 10 -21.70 18.16 -19.83
C THR A 10 -20.93 19.44 -19.57
N PRO A 11 -21.00 20.04 -18.37
CA PRO A 11 -20.24 21.24 -18.04
C PRO A 11 -18.77 20.90 -18.19
N ILE A 12 -18.10 21.55 -19.15
CA ILE A 12 -16.65 21.46 -19.27
C ILE A 12 -16.09 22.18 -18.04
N PRO A 13 -15.34 21.50 -17.16
CA PRO A 13 -14.81 22.14 -15.97
C PRO A 13 -13.94 23.33 -16.40
N SER A 14 -14.16 24.47 -15.75
CA SER A 14 -13.40 25.69 -16.05
C SER A 14 -11.90 25.40 -15.86
N PRO A 15 -11.00 26.00 -16.67
CA PRO A 15 -9.56 25.87 -16.47
C PRO A 15 -9.13 26.14 -15.02
N ALA A 16 -9.85 27.01 -14.30
CA ALA A 16 -9.61 27.30 -12.89
C ALA A 16 -9.95 26.12 -11.94
N GLU A 17 -10.96 25.32 -12.26
CA GLU A 17 -11.33 24.13 -11.49
C GLU A 17 -10.35 22.99 -11.74
N PHE A 18 -9.94 22.80 -13.00
CA PHE A 18 -8.92 21.83 -13.37
C PHE A 18 -7.57 22.11 -12.68
N ILE A 19 -7.14 23.39 -12.65
CA ILE A 19 -5.92 23.81 -11.96
C ILE A 19 -6.05 23.66 -10.44
N ARG A 20 -7.23 23.88 -9.86
CA ARG A 20 -7.50 23.66 -8.43
C ARG A 20 -7.44 22.18 -8.05
N GLU A 21 -7.98 21.30 -8.89
CA GLU A 21 -7.89 19.85 -8.69
C GLU A 21 -6.47 19.33 -8.85
N ALA A 22 -5.73 19.81 -9.86
CA ALA A 22 -4.32 19.43 -10.05
C ALA A 22 -3.40 19.92 -8.91
N ASN A 23 -3.74 21.04 -8.26
CA ASN A 23 -3.03 21.56 -7.09
C ASN A 23 -3.51 20.99 -5.75
N LYS A 24 -4.53 20.10 -5.72
CA LYS A 24 -4.77 19.30 -4.53
C LYS A 24 -3.57 18.39 -4.38
N LYS A 25 -2.68 18.74 -3.44
CA LYS A 25 -1.65 17.83 -2.93
C LYS A 25 -2.35 16.49 -2.70
N PRO A 26 -1.85 15.36 -3.26
CA PRO A 26 -2.43 14.06 -3.00
C PRO A 26 -2.57 13.97 -1.49
N ALA A 27 -3.78 13.65 -1.02
CA ALA A 27 -4.07 13.55 0.40
C ALA A 27 -2.98 12.66 0.98
N THR A 28 -2.02 13.28 1.65
CA THR A 28 -0.97 12.57 2.34
C THR A 28 -1.71 12.00 3.52
N GLU A 29 -2.33 10.84 3.33
CA GLU A 29 -2.82 10.04 4.43
C GLU A 29 -1.64 9.90 5.36
N LYS A 30 -1.66 10.68 6.44
CA LYS A 30 -0.58 10.75 7.40
C LYS A 30 -0.49 9.35 7.98
N GLY A 31 0.55 8.61 7.58
CA GLY A 31 0.71 7.22 7.98
C GLY A 31 0.59 7.10 9.50
N LYS A 32 -0.16 6.12 9.97
CA LYS A 32 -0.31 5.88 11.40
C LYS A 32 0.99 5.25 11.93
N ARG A 33 1.59 5.85 12.95
CA ARG A 33 2.70 5.22 13.68
C ARG A 33 2.15 4.08 14.51
N VAL A 34 2.68 2.87 14.29
CA VAL A 34 2.28 1.66 15.01
C VAL A 34 3.50 1.14 15.77
N THR A 35 3.30 0.79 17.04
CA THR A 35 4.29 0.08 17.85
C THR A 35 3.93 -1.39 17.86
N LEU A 36 4.88 -2.25 17.50
CA LEU A 36 4.71 -3.70 17.45
C LEU A 36 5.63 -4.33 18.50
N TYR A 37 5.14 -5.37 19.17
CA TYR A 37 5.96 -6.21 20.04
C TYR A 37 6.32 -7.47 19.27
N LEU A 38 7.62 -7.67 19.06
CA LEU A 38 8.18 -8.83 18.36
C LEU A 38 8.99 -9.68 19.34
N PRO A 39 9.02 -11.02 19.19
CA PRO A 39 10.00 -11.85 19.86
C PRO A 39 11.42 -11.39 19.52
N LEU A 40 12.35 -11.51 20.47
CA LEU A 40 13.75 -11.08 20.31
C LEU A 40 14.39 -11.65 19.05
N VAL A 41 14.23 -12.96 18.82
CA VAL A 41 14.78 -13.67 17.65
C VAL A 41 14.29 -13.05 16.33
N THR A 42 13.00 -12.70 16.26
CA THR A 42 12.40 -12.09 15.06
C THR A 42 12.89 -10.66 14.83
N ASP A 43 13.16 -9.89 15.89
CA ASP A 43 13.74 -8.55 15.74
C ASP A 43 15.21 -8.61 15.27
N ASP A 44 15.97 -9.59 15.75
CA ASP A 44 17.36 -9.82 15.31
C ASP A 44 17.41 -10.17 13.82
N GLU A 45 16.56 -11.09 13.36
CA GLU A 45 16.41 -11.43 11.93
C GLU A 45 16.02 -10.20 11.08
N LEU A 46 15.07 -9.39 11.57
CA LEU A 46 14.67 -8.14 10.91
C LEU A 46 15.81 -7.12 10.86
N THR A 47 16.63 -7.06 11.90
CA THR A 47 17.81 -6.20 11.96
C THR A 47 18.85 -6.64 10.95
N GLN A 48 19.14 -7.93 10.90
CA GLN A 48 20.09 -8.49 9.96
C GLN A 48 19.67 -8.23 8.51
N LEU A 49 18.41 -8.49 8.15
CA LEU A 49 17.89 -8.21 6.81
C LEU A 49 17.97 -6.72 6.45
N ALA A 50 17.70 -5.84 7.40
CA ALA A 50 17.82 -4.40 7.22
C ALA A 50 19.28 -3.99 6.94
N THR A 51 20.23 -4.54 7.69
CA THR A 51 21.67 -4.29 7.52
C THR A 51 22.18 -4.83 6.18
N GLU A 52 21.86 -6.06 5.82
CA GLU A 52 22.30 -6.69 4.55
C GLU A 52 21.81 -5.91 3.32
N ASN A 53 20.56 -5.43 3.37
CA ASN A 53 19.96 -4.69 2.26
C ASN A 53 20.23 -3.17 2.32
N ASN A 54 20.95 -2.68 3.33
CA ASN A 54 21.20 -1.25 3.57
C ASN A 54 19.91 -0.40 3.59
N VAL A 55 18.85 -0.92 4.20
CA VAL A 55 17.55 -0.23 4.30
C VAL A 55 17.05 -0.23 5.75
N SER A 56 16.08 0.62 6.06
CA SER A 56 15.46 0.61 7.39
C SER A 56 14.58 -0.63 7.61
N LYS A 57 14.44 -1.08 8.87
CA LYS A 57 13.50 -2.16 9.27
C LYS A 57 12.08 -1.90 8.73
N THR A 58 11.64 -0.65 8.70
CA THR A 58 10.33 -0.24 8.16
C THR A 58 10.18 -0.57 6.66
N ILE A 59 11.25 -0.44 5.87
CA ILE A 59 11.23 -0.79 4.45
C ILE A 59 11.12 -2.30 4.28
N ILE A 60 11.86 -3.08 5.08
CA ILE A 60 11.75 -4.55 5.10
C ILE A 60 10.32 -4.97 5.46
N LEU A 61 9.74 -4.42 6.53
CA LEU A 61 8.34 -4.68 6.93
C LEU A 61 7.35 -4.37 5.80
N LYS A 62 7.53 -3.24 5.08
CA LYS A 62 6.71 -2.90 3.91
C LYS A 62 6.88 -3.91 2.78
N ALA A 63 8.11 -4.33 2.50
CA ALA A 63 8.40 -5.32 1.47
C ALA A 63 7.77 -6.68 1.80
N LEU A 64 7.87 -7.13 3.05
CA LEU A 64 7.24 -8.37 3.53
C LEU A 64 5.71 -8.31 3.40
N LEU A 65 5.08 -7.21 3.80
CA LEU A 65 3.63 -7.03 3.65
C LEU A 65 3.19 -7.03 2.19
N SER A 66 3.94 -6.35 1.32
CA SER A 66 3.68 -6.34 -0.12
C SER A 66 3.84 -7.74 -0.72
N GLY A 67 4.93 -8.45 -0.35
CA GLY A 67 5.20 -9.81 -0.78
C GLY A 67 4.08 -10.76 -0.35
N PHE A 68 3.69 -10.73 0.92
CA PHE A 68 2.61 -11.56 1.44
C PHE A 68 1.28 -11.30 0.72
N ARG A 69 0.95 -10.04 0.41
CA ARG A 69 -0.29 -9.69 -0.32
C ARG A 69 -0.30 -10.19 -1.76
N ASN A 70 0.87 -10.31 -2.38
CA ASN A 70 1.00 -10.73 -3.78
C ASN A 70 1.16 -12.26 -3.94
N MET A 71 1.31 -13.01 -2.85
CA MET A 71 1.35 -14.48 -2.88
C MET A 71 -0.02 -15.08 -3.17
N ASP A 72 -0.03 -16.30 -3.73
CA ASP A 72 -1.26 -17.08 -3.88
C ASP A 72 -1.88 -17.42 -2.51
N VAL A 73 -3.21 -17.51 -2.47
CA VAL A 73 -3.97 -17.78 -1.23
C VAL A 73 -3.51 -19.06 -0.54
N ASN A 74 -3.15 -20.10 -1.32
CA ASN A 74 -2.66 -21.36 -0.77
C ASN A 74 -1.30 -21.21 -0.08
N GLU A 75 -0.42 -20.38 -0.64
CA GLU A 75 0.90 -20.12 -0.09
C GLU A 75 0.81 -19.22 1.16
N GLN A 76 -0.05 -18.19 1.11
CA GLN A 76 -0.38 -17.38 2.29
C GLN A 76 -0.89 -18.26 3.43
N ASN A 77 -1.85 -19.16 3.16
CA ASN A 77 -2.41 -20.07 4.16
C ASN A 77 -1.33 -20.99 4.73
N ARG A 78 -0.47 -21.57 3.89
CA ARG A 78 0.65 -22.41 4.34
C ARG A 78 1.57 -21.65 5.31
N LEU A 79 1.99 -20.44 4.95
CA LEU A 79 2.87 -19.62 5.80
C LEU A 79 2.19 -19.24 7.12
N LEU A 80 0.89 -18.94 7.11
CA LEU A 80 0.12 -18.67 8.32
C LEU A 80 0.06 -19.90 9.23
N PHE A 81 -0.17 -21.09 8.67
CA PHE A 81 -0.17 -22.33 9.45
C PHE A 81 1.21 -22.64 10.05
N GLU A 82 2.29 -22.46 9.30
CA GLU A 82 3.66 -22.64 9.81
C GLU A 82 3.96 -21.65 10.95
N ALA A 83 3.56 -20.38 10.79
CA ALA A 83 3.75 -19.36 11.82
C ALA A 83 2.94 -19.62 13.10
N ILE A 84 1.75 -20.21 13.00
CA ILE A 84 0.93 -20.59 14.16
C ILE A 84 1.48 -21.86 14.84
N LYS A 85 1.99 -22.82 14.05
CA LYS A 85 2.49 -24.11 14.57
C LYS A 85 3.80 -23.98 15.34
N ASN A 86 4.65 -23.02 14.98
CA ASN A 86 5.93 -22.76 15.63
C ASN A 86 5.81 -21.83 16.86
N LYS A 87 4.60 -21.66 17.40
CA LYS A 87 4.31 -20.89 18.62
C LYS A 87 4.16 -21.82 19.82
#